data_AF-A0A497GI99-F1
#
_entry.id   AF-A0A497GI99-F1
#
_cell.length_a   1.000
_cell.length_b   1.000
_cell.length_c   1.000
_cell.angle_alpha   90.00
_cell.angle_beta   90.00
_cell.angle_gamma   90.00
#
_symmetry.space_group_name_H-M   'P 1'
#
loop_
_entity.id
_entity.type
_entity.pdbx_description
1 polymer ?
#
loop_
_entity_poly.entity_id
_entity_poly.type
_entity_poly.pdbx_seq_one_letter_code
_entity_poly.pdbx_strand_id
1 'polypeptide(L)'
;MSKAGVDINLAKILGGIGAVLVALSSMHWALGVIGIVLLLIVFKDFSEYYGKDEIFQNALKALMFGVVAIIIFGITLGSVVLTAFLRSGVLGMFAQIIICAVVVFVFYLLSAIFFRRCLDLLADVTGNSLFSTAGFLYLLGACLTVILVGAIVIIIAYVLLAVAFLTLR
;
A
#
# COMPACT_ATOMS: atom_id res chain seq x y z
N MET A 1 31.44 8.47 9.29
CA MET A 1 31.62 7.15 9.93
C MET A 1 30.25 6.48 9.95
N SER A 2 30.08 5.47 9.09
CA SER A 2 28.85 4.70 8.88
C SER A 2 28.39 4.04 10.18
N LYS A 3 27.14 4.29 10.57
CA LYS A 3 26.39 3.42 11.47
C LYS A 3 25.24 2.88 10.62
N ALA A 4 25.27 1.56 10.44
CA ALA A 4 24.59 0.77 9.40
C ALA A 4 25.14 1.03 7.98
N GLY A 5 25.49 -0.05 7.27
CA GLY A 5 25.94 -0.03 5.88
C GLY A 5 24.80 0.26 4.89
N VAL A 6 24.00 1.29 5.16
CA VAL A 6 22.90 1.72 4.31
C VAL A 6 23.48 2.52 3.15
N ASP A 7 23.57 1.88 1.99
CA ASP A 7 23.91 2.58 0.75
C ASP A 7 22.65 3.29 0.23
N ILE A 8 22.64 4.61 0.37
CA ILE A 8 21.52 5.46 -0.08
C ILE A 8 21.23 5.24 -1.57
N ASN A 9 22.26 4.99 -2.39
CA ASN A 9 22.05 4.73 -3.82
C ASN A 9 21.31 3.41 -4.04
N LEU A 10 21.64 2.39 -3.26
CA LEU A 10 20.93 1.12 -3.28
C LEU A 10 19.48 1.32 -2.84
N ALA A 11 19.24 2.03 -1.73
CA ALA A 11 17.89 2.30 -1.24
C ALA A 11 17.01 3.05 -2.26
N LYS A 12 17.60 4.00 -3.01
CA LYS A 12 16.91 4.73 -4.08
C LYS A 12 16.55 3.83 -5.25
N ILE A 13 17.48 2.99 -5.71
CA ILE A 13 17.23 2.03 -6.79
C ILE A 13 16.19 1.00 -6.35
N LEU A 14 16.32 0.45 -5.15
CA LEU A 14 15.42 -0.55 -4.59
C LEU A 14 14.01 0.03 -4.39
N GLY A 15 13.90 1.28 -3.94
CA GLY A 15 12.62 1.97 -3.73
C GLY A 15 11.93 2.30 -5.05
N GLY A 16 12.70 2.76 -6.05
CA GLY A 16 12.22 2.99 -7.41
C GLY A 16 11.71 1.71 -8.07
N ILE A 17 12.52 0.64 -8.05
CA ILE A 17 12.16 -0.68 -8.56
C ILE A 17 10.94 -1.23 -7.80
N GLY A 18 10.95 -1.17 -6.47
CA GLY A 18 9.83 -1.62 -5.63
C GLY A 18 8.52 -0.94 -6.00
N ALA A 19 8.50 0.39 -6.11
CA ALA A 19 7.31 1.15 -6.50
C ALA A 19 6.81 0.77 -7.90
N VAL A 20 7.71 0.57 -8.88
CA VAL A 20 7.34 0.13 -10.24
C VAL A 20 6.79 -1.30 -10.23
N LEU A 21 7.40 -2.22 -9.48
CA LEU A 21 6.87 -3.59 -9.34
C LEU A 21 5.47 -3.58 -8.75
N VAL A 22 5.20 -2.73 -7.75
CA VAL A 22 3.85 -2.61 -7.19
C VAL A 22 2.88 -2.01 -8.20
N ALA A 23 3.28 -1.02 -9.00
CA ALA A 23 2.43 -0.49 -10.07
C ALA A 23 2.06 -1.56 -11.12
N LEU A 24 2.96 -2.50 -11.39
CA LEU A 24 2.77 -3.61 -12.34
C LEU A 24 2.07 -4.84 -11.72
N SER A 25 1.64 -4.78 -10.45
CA SER A 25 0.95 -5.89 -9.76
C SER A 25 -0.30 -6.37 -10.50
N SER A 26 -0.91 -5.51 -11.32
CA SER A 26 -2.07 -5.84 -12.16
C SER A 26 -1.82 -6.99 -13.13
N MET A 27 -0.55 -7.22 -13.53
CA MET A 27 -0.20 -8.29 -14.45
C MET A 27 0.00 -9.63 -13.74
N HIS A 28 0.56 -9.63 -12.52
CA HIS A 28 0.79 -10.84 -11.75
C HIS A 28 0.90 -10.54 -10.24
N TRP A 29 0.09 -11.23 -9.43
CA TRP A 29 -0.01 -11.02 -7.99
C TRP A 29 1.33 -11.17 -7.25
N ALA A 30 2.23 -12.06 -7.69
CA ALA A 30 3.54 -12.24 -7.08
C ALA A 30 4.47 -11.02 -7.22
N LEU A 31 4.36 -10.24 -8.31
CA LEU A 31 5.17 -9.03 -8.49
C LEU A 31 4.83 -7.97 -7.42
N GLY A 32 3.56 -7.86 -7.07
CA GLY A 32 3.11 -6.95 -6.03
C GLY A 32 3.69 -7.29 -4.66
N VAL A 33 3.72 -8.57 -4.32
CA VAL A 33 4.31 -9.03 -3.04
C VAL A 33 5.79 -8.66 -2.98
N ILE A 34 6.56 -8.96 -4.03
CA ILE A 34 7.98 -8.63 -4.10
C ILE A 34 8.17 -7.11 -4.00
N GLY A 35 7.42 -6.32 -4.77
CA GLY A 35 7.51 -4.87 -4.75
C GLY A 35 7.21 -4.25 -3.38
N ILE A 36 6.20 -4.77 -2.67
CA ILE A 36 5.86 -4.33 -1.31
C ILE A 36 6.98 -4.66 -0.32
N VAL A 37 7.57 -5.86 -0.42
CA VAL A 37 8.71 -6.26 0.43
C VAL A 37 9.91 -5.34 0.19
N LEU A 38 10.22 -5.02 -1.06
CA LEU A 38 11.29 -4.08 -1.41
C LEU A 38 11.05 -2.69 -0.81
N LEU A 39 9.83 -2.16 -0.93
CA LEU A 39 9.47 -0.88 -0.32
C LEU A 39 9.62 -0.90 1.21
N LEU A 40 9.25 -2.00 1.87
CA LEU A 40 9.42 -2.13 3.31
C LEU A 40 10.89 -2.14 3.74
N ILE A 41 11.77 -2.81 2.99
CA ILE A 41 13.22 -2.78 3.25
C ILE A 41 13.73 -1.34 3.16
N VAL A 42 13.34 -0.62 2.11
CA VAL A 42 13.75 0.78 1.91
C VAL A 42 13.24 1.70 3.02
N PHE A 43 11.98 1.54 3.45
CA PHE A 43 11.44 2.30 4.57
C PHE A 43 12.15 1.99 5.89
N LYS A 44 12.59 0.75 6.09
CA LYS A 44 13.40 0.36 7.25
C LYS A 44 14.77 1.03 7.20
N ASP A 45 15.44 0.99 6.05
CA ASP A 45 16.74 1.61 5.85
C ASP A 45 16.68 3.13 6.09
N PHE A 46 15.64 3.80 5.58
CA PHE A 46 15.42 5.23 5.83
C PHE A 46 15.07 5.54 7.28
N SER A 47 14.29 4.68 7.93
CA SER A 47 13.97 4.80 9.35
C SER A 47 15.23 4.78 10.21
N GLU A 48 16.15 3.84 9.93
CA GLU A 48 17.44 3.74 10.62
C GLU A 48 18.37 4.90 10.28
N TYR A 49 18.43 5.29 8.99
CA TYR A 49 19.29 6.39 8.52
C TYR A 49 18.90 7.75 9.12
N TYR A 50 17.60 8.05 9.17
CA TYR A 50 17.08 9.31 9.72
C TYR A 50 16.76 9.24 11.22
N GLY A 51 16.94 8.08 11.86
CA GLY A 51 16.62 7.88 13.29
C GLY A 51 15.14 8.10 13.63
N LYS A 52 14.23 7.86 12.68
CA LYS A 52 12.78 8.04 12.85
C LYS A 52 12.03 6.73 12.60
N ASP A 53 11.91 5.93 13.66
CA ASP A 53 11.19 4.65 13.69
C ASP A 53 9.75 4.72 13.18
N GLU A 54 9.12 5.89 13.28
CA GLU A 54 7.76 6.14 12.80
C GLU A 54 7.60 5.90 11.29
N ILE A 55 8.65 6.08 10.48
CA ILE A 55 8.59 5.85 9.02
C ILE A 55 8.27 4.37 8.77
N PHE A 56 9.12 3.49 9.30
CA PHE A 56 8.94 2.04 9.13
C PHE A 56 7.68 1.54 9.82
N GLN A 57 7.37 2.02 11.04
CA GLN A 57 6.18 1.60 11.77
C GLN A 57 4.88 1.96 11.03
N ASN A 58 4.79 3.15 10.42
CA ASN A 58 3.61 3.52 9.64
C ASN A 58 3.49 2.70 8.35
N ALA A 59 4.61 2.44 7.66
CA ALA A 59 4.61 1.53 6.52
C ALA A 59 4.17 0.10 6.89
N LEU A 60 4.65 -0.42 8.02
CA LEU A 60 4.29 -1.74 8.52
C LEU A 60 2.81 -1.81 8.93
N LYS A 61 2.29 -0.76 9.58
CA LYS A 61 0.84 -0.65 9.88
C LYS A 61 0.02 -0.67 8.61
N ALA A 62 0.42 0.08 7.58
CA ALA A 62 -0.25 0.05 6.29
C ALA A 62 -0.31 -1.37 5.71
N LEU A 63 0.80 -2.10 5.74
CA LEU A 63 0.84 -3.50 5.31
C LEU A 63 -0.08 -4.39 6.15
N MET A 64 -0.03 -4.30 7.48
CA MET A 64 -0.88 -5.10 8.37
C MET A 64 -2.36 -4.89 8.07
N PHE A 65 -2.82 -3.64 7.91
CA PHE A 65 -4.21 -3.35 7.54
C PHE A 65 -4.56 -3.91 6.15
N GLY A 66 -3.64 -3.86 5.19
CA GLY A 66 -3.84 -4.45 3.86
C GLY A 66 -3.98 -5.98 3.90
N VAL A 67 -3.13 -6.66 4.66
CA VAL A 67 -3.20 -8.11 4.85
C VAL A 67 -4.50 -8.52 5.55
N VAL A 68 -4.91 -7.78 6.59
CA VAL A 68 -6.19 -8.00 7.28
C VAL A 68 -7.37 -7.85 6.32
N ALA A 69 -7.36 -6.83 5.46
CA ALA A 69 -8.41 -6.64 4.45
C ALA A 69 -8.50 -7.83 3.48
N ILE A 70 -7.37 -8.35 3.01
CA ILE A 70 -7.31 -9.52 2.12
C ILE A 70 -7.86 -10.78 2.82
N ILE A 71 -7.49 -11.00 4.09
CA ILE A 71 -7.97 -12.14 4.88
C ILE A 71 -9.49 -12.07 5.06
N ILE A 72 -10.02 -10.91 5.46
CA ILE A 72 -11.47 -10.70 5.61
C ILE A 72 -12.19 -10.96 4.29
N PHE A 73 -11.65 -10.45 3.19
CA PHE A 73 -12.21 -10.67 1.86
C PHE A 73 -12.22 -12.15 1.46
N GLY A 74 -11.13 -12.88 1.70
CA GLY A 74 -11.04 -14.32 1.42
C GLY A 74 -12.01 -15.16 2.24
N ILE A 75 -12.14 -14.89 3.54
CA ILE A 75 -13.11 -15.56 4.43
C ILE A 75 -14.54 -15.27 3.95
N THR A 76 -14.82 -14.02 3.61
CA THR A 76 -16.13 -13.61 3.10
C THR A 76 -16.48 -14.37 1.84
N LEU A 77 -15.60 -14.39 0.84
CA LEU A 77 -15.83 -15.11 -0.41
C LEU A 77 -16.08 -16.60 -0.17
N GLY A 78 -15.25 -17.26 0.65
CA GLY A 78 -15.44 -18.66 1.00
C GLY A 78 -16.80 -18.93 1.65
N SER A 79 -17.21 -18.07 2.59
CA SER A 79 -18.51 -18.17 3.24
C SER A 79 -19.68 -17.95 2.29
N VAL A 80 -19.59 -16.96 1.38
CA VAL A 80 -20.62 -16.68 0.36
C VAL A 80 -20.81 -17.89 -0.56
N VAL A 81 -19.70 -18.48 -1.04
CA VAL A 81 -19.72 -19.69 -1.87
C VAL A 81 -20.38 -20.84 -1.09
N LEU A 82 -19.96 -21.09 0.15
CA LEU A 82 -20.55 -22.14 0.98
C LEU A 82 -22.06 -21.95 1.20
N THR A 83 -22.51 -20.74 1.51
CA THR A 83 -23.95 -20.45 1.62
C THR A 83 -24.68 -20.63 0.29
N ALA A 84 -24.07 -20.29 -0.85
CA ALA A 84 -24.66 -20.53 -2.17
C ALA A 84 -24.95 -22.02 -2.41
N PHE A 85 -24.02 -22.88 -1.99
CA PHE A 85 -24.13 -24.33 -2.13
C PHE A 85 -25.13 -24.96 -1.14
N LEU A 86 -25.18 -24.48 0.10
CA LEU A 86 -26.01 -25.07 1.16
C LEU A 86 -27.43 -24.48 1.27
N ARG A 87 -27.62 -23.23 0.85
CA ARG A 87 -28.87 -22.46 1.04
C ARG A 87 -29.15 -21.63 -0.22
N SER A 88 -30.23 -21.95 -0.93
CA SER A 88 -30.67 -21.24 -2.15
C SER A 88 -31.26 -19.83 -1.92
N GLY A 89 -30.89 -19.16 -0.83
CA GLY A 89 -31.43 -17.85 -0.43
C GLY A 89 -30.59 -16.69 -0.95
N VAL A 90 -30.92 -16.18 -2.14
CA VAL A 90 -30.17 -15.11 -2.82
C VAL A 90 -30.12 -13.79 -2.01
N LEU A 91 -31.18 -13.47 -1.27
CA LEU A 91 -31.29 -12.25 -0.46
C LEU A 91 -30.26 -12.14 0.68
N GLY A 92 -29.93 -13.27 1.34
CA GLY A 92 -28.93 -13.28 2.41
C GLY A 92 -27.51 -13.03 1.89
N MET A 93 -27.23 -13.46 0.66
CA MET A 93 -25.92 -13.28 0.02
C MET A 93 -25.65 -11.81 -0.29
N PHE A 94 -26.64 -11.08 -0.82
CA PHE A 94 -26.51 -9.65 -1.10
C PHE A 94 -26.27 -8.84 0.18
N ALA A 95 -27.01 -9.12 1.26
CA ALA A 95 -26.82 -8.44 2.53
C ALA A 95 -25.41 -8.67 3.09
N GLN A 96 -24.91 -9.91 3.04
CA GLN A 96 -23.58 -10.26 3.52
C GLN A 96 -22.46 -9.63 2.69
N ILE A 97 -22.60 -9.64 1.36
CA ILE A 97 -21.64 -9.00 0.44
C ILE A 97 -21.54 -7.50 0.71
N ILE A 98 -22.67 -6.81 0.89
CA ILE A 98 -22.67 -5.37 1.17
C ILE A 98 -21.96 -5.07 2.49
N ILE A 99 -22.29 -5.80 3.56
CA ILE A 99 -21.67 -5.59 4.88
C ILE A 99 -20.15 -5.80 4.80
N CYS A 100 -19.70 -6.90 4.19
CA CYS A 100 -18.27 -7.17 4.06
C CYS A 100 -17.56 -6.21 3.11
N ALA A 101 -18.20 -5.77 2.02
CA ALA A 101 -17.63 -4.77 1.12
C ALA A 101 -17.33 -3.46 1.88
N VAL A 102 -18.25 -3.01 2.74
CA VAL A 102 -18.04 -1.82 3.58
C VAL A 102 -16.89 -2.05 4.57
N VAL A 103 -16.84 -3.20 5.25
CA VAL A 103 -15.76 -3.51 6.19
C VAL A 103 -14.39 -3.53 5.49
N VAL A 104 -14.26 -4.28 4.40
CA VAL A 104 -13.01 -4.36 3.62
C VAL A 104 -12.60 -2.99 3.11
N PHE A 105 -13.56 -2.17 2.65
CA PHE A 105 -13.29 -0.81 2.19
C PHE A 105 -12.76 0.11 3.30
N VAL A 106 -13.31 0.02 4.52
CA VAL A 106 -12.81 0.77 5.67
C VAL A 106 -11.37 0.35 6.03
N PHE A 107 -11.09 -0.95 6.08
CA PHE A 107 -9.73 -1.46 6.34
C PHE A 107 -8.74 -1.03 5.25
N TYR A 108 -9.18 -1.03 3.99
CA TYR A 108 -8.38 -0.56 2.86
C TYR A 108 -8.07 0.95 2.97
N LEU A 109 -9.04 1.78 3.35
CA LEU A 109 -8.82 3.21 3.61
C LEU A 109 -7.85 3.44 4.78
N LEU A 110 -7.97 2.67 5.86
CA LEU A 110 -7.04 2.74 6.98
C LEU A 110 -5.61 2.44 6.53
N SER A 111 -5.42 1.39 5.72
CA SER A 111 -4.12 1.05 5.12
C SER A 111 -3.55 2.24 4.33
N ALA A 112 -4.37 2.87 3.49
CA ALA A 112 -3.95 4.02 2.69
C ALA A 112 -3.58 5.25 3.51
N ILE A 113 -4.28 5.50 4.63
CA ILE A 113 -3.96 6.60 5.55
C ILE A 113 -2.58 6.39 6.20
N PHE A 114 -2.29 5.19 6.67
CA PHE A 114 -0.98 4.88 7.25
C PHE A 114 0.14 4.96 6.22
N PHE A 115 -0.12 4.52 4.98
CA PHE A 115 0.84 4.64 3.89
C PHE A 115 1.13 6.10 3.57
N ARG A 116 0.10 6.95 3.47
CA ARG A 116 0.26 8.39 3.29
C ARG A 116 1.10 9.01 4.42
N ARG A 117 0.82 8.65 5.68
CA ARG A 117 1.57 9.17 6.84
C ARG A 117 3.05 8.78 6.78
N CYS A 118 3.38 7.58 6.33
CA CYS A 118 4.76 7.17 6.08
C CYS A 118 5.43 8.09 5.04
N LEU A 119 4.75 8.35 3.92
CA LEU A 119 5.29 9.17 2.84
C LEU A 119 5.41 10.65 3.22
N ASP A 120 4.50 11.19 4.01
CA ASP A 120 4.59 12.55 4.54
C ASP A 120 5.81 12.70 5.46
N LEU A 121 6.06 11.72 6.35
CA LEU A 121 7.27 11.71 7.19
C LEU A 121 8.56 11.63 6.36
N LEU A 122 8.55 10.87 5.26
CA LEU A 122 9.67 10.82 4.31
C LEU A 122 9.88 12.17 3.62
N ALA A 123 8.81 12.86 3.22
CA ALA A 123 8.90 14.20 2.65
C ALA A 123 9.57 15.17 3.62
N ASP A 124 9.23 15.10 4.91
CA ASP A 124 9.78 15.97 5.95
C ASP A 124 11.27 15.73 6.21
N VAL A 125 11.72 14.47 6.23
CA VAL A 125 13.15 14.15 6.47
C VAL A 125 14.02 14.32 5.23
N THR A 126 13.46 14.09 4.05
CA THR A 126 14.21 14.17 2.79
C THR A 126 14.13 15.53 2.11
N GLY A 127 13.21 16.39 2.54
CA GLY A 127 12.93 17.68 1.93
C GLY A 127 12.28 17.58 0.54
N ASN A 128 11.87 16.38 0.11
CA ASN A 128 11.29 16.16 -1.22
C ASN A 128 9.77 16.03 -1.16
N SER A 129 9.06 17.06 -1.62
CA SER A 129 7.59 17.11 -1.63
C SER A 129 6.94 16.03 -2.51
N LEU A 130 7.69 15.39 -3.42
CA LEU A 130 7.16 14.32 -4.27
C LEU A 130 6.64 13.13 -3.44
N PHE A 131 7.24 12.85 -2.28
CA PHE A 131 6.74 11.80 -1.38
C PHE A 131 5.34 12.14 -0.84
N SER A 132 5.14 13.37 -0.38
CA SER A 132 3.83 13.82 0.12
C SER A 132 2.78 13.83 -1.01
N THR A 133 3.16 14.29 -2.20
CA THR A 133 2.29 14.24 -3.38
C THR A 133 1.91 12.81 -3.74
N ALA A 134 2.86 11.87 -3.77
CA ALA A 134 2.59 10.46 -4.03
C ALA A 134 1.64 9.85 -2.97
N GLY A 135 1.83 10.16 -1.69
CA GLY A 135 0.94 9.73 -0.61
C GLY A 135 -0.46 10.31 -0.71
N PHE A 136 -0.59 11.57 -1.12
CA PHE A 136 -1.88 12.20 -1.39
C PHE A 136 -2.62 11.53 -2.54
N LEU A 137 -1.95 11.30 -3.69
CA LEU A 137 -2.56 10.60 -4.83
C LEU A 137 -2.93 9.17 -4.46
N TYR A 138 -2.13 8.46 -3.67
CA TYR A 138 -2.44 7.11 -3.23
C TYR A 138 -3.74 7.08 -2.41
N LEU A 139 -3.87 7.98 -1.44
CA LEU A 139 -5.09 8.08 -0.62
C LEU A 139 -6.30 8.50 -1.46
N LEU A 140 -6.14 9.50 -2.32
CA LEU A 140 -7.21 9.94 -3.23
C LEU A 140 -7.66 8.79 -4.13
N GLY A 141 -6.71 8.05 -4.70
CA GLY A 141 -6.96 6.89 -5.53
C GLY A 141 -7.68 5.78 -4.74
N ALA A 142 -7.25 5.50 -3.51
CA ALA A 142 -7.91 4.55 -2.62
C ALA A 142 -9.38 4.94 -2.37
N CYS A 143 -9.67 6.24 -2.16
CA CYS A 143 -11.04 6.73 -2.02
C CYS A 143 -11.86 6.62 -3.32
N LEU A 144 -11.23 6.85 -4.48
CA LEU A 144 -11.88 6.77 -5.80
C LEU A 144 -11.97 5.34 -6.37
N THR A 145 -11.45 4.32 -5.68
CA THR A 145 -11.53 2.93 -6.16
C THR A 145 -12.96 2.45 -6.39
N VAL A 146 -13.93 3.05 -5.68
CA VAL A 146 -15.37 2.80 -5.85
C VAL A 146 -15.84 3.06 -7.29
N ILE A 147 -15.25 4.03 -8.00
CA ILE A 147 -15.67 4.45 -9.35
C ILE A 147 -14.73 3.89 -10.43
N LEU A 148 -13.88 2.89 -10.13
CA LEU A 148 -12.90 2.27 -11.04
C LEU A 148 -11.74 3.21 -11.45
N VAL A 149 -11.97 4.53 -11.50
CA VAL A 149 -10.97 5.59 -11.74
C VAL A 149 -9.84 5.55 -10.71
N GLY A 150 -10.12 5.12 -9.47
CA GLY A 150 -9.13 5.04 -8.41
C GLY A 150 -7.92 4.16 -8.73
N ALA A 151 -8.09 3.10 -9.54
CA ALA A 151 -6.97 2.24 -9.94
C ALA A 151 -5.91 3.00 -10.75
N ILE A 152 -6.34 3.87 -11.67
CA ILE A 152 -5.44 4.70 -12.49
C ILE A 152 -4.69 5.69 -11.60
N VAL A 153 -5.39 6.32 -10.66
CA VAL A 153 -4.79 7.29 -9.72
C VAL A 153 -3.75 6.61 -8.83
N ILE A 154 -4.01 5.38 -8.36
CA ILE A 154 -3.04 4.60 -7.57
C ILE A 154 -1.78 4.28 -8.39
N ILE A 155 -1.93 3.90 -9.66
CA ILE A 155 -0.77 3.64 -10.54
C ILE A 155 0.08 4.91 -10.68
N ILE A 156 -0.55 6.07 -10.92
CA ILE A 156 0.15 7.36 -10.99
C ILE A 156 0.87 7.66 -9.67
N ALA A 157 0.25 7.35 -8.52
CA ALA A 157 0.86 7.51 -7.20
C ALA A 157 2.15 6.68 -7.06
N TYR A 158 2.14 5.42 -7.51
CA TYR A 158 3.33 4.56 -7.48
C TYR A 158 4.43 5.03 -8.44
N VAL A 159 4.06 5.53 -9.62
CA VAL A 159 5.04 6.12 -10.56
C VAL A 159 5.69 7.36 -9.94
N LEU A 160 4.90 8.25 -9.33
CA LEU A 160 5.44 9.41 -8.61
C LEU A 160 6.34 9.00 -7.44
N LEU A 161 5.95 7.95 -6.71
CA LEU A 161 6.77 7.40 -5.63
C LEU A 161 8.13 6.89 -6.16
N ALA A 162 8.13 6.20 -7.31
CA ALA A 162 9.38 5.76 -7.94
C ALA A 162 10.27 6.94 -8.32
N VAL A 163 9.70 8.00 -8.92
CA VAL A 163 10.42 9.22 -9.26
C VAL A 163 10.95 9.91 -8.00
N ALA A 164 10.17 9.93 -6.91
CA ALA A 164 10.58 10.51 -5.63
C ALA A 164 11.84 9.84 -5.08
N PHE A 165 11.88 8.50 -5.09
CA PHE A 165 13.06 7.74 -4.68
C PHE A 165 14.27 7.99 -5.58
N LEU A 166 14.09 8.00 -6.90
CA LEU A 166 15.21 8.22 -7.83
C LEU A 166 15.77 9.65 -7.77
N THR A 167 14.95 10.63 -7.40
CA THR A 167 15.32 12.06 -7.35
C THR A 167 15.95 12.49 -6.02
N LEU A 168 15.91 11.64 -4.98
CA LEU A 168 16.59 11.91 -3.70
C LEU A 168 18.05 12.32 -3.92
N ARG A 169 18.55 13.32 -3.19
CA ARG A 169 19.94 13.77 -3.29
C ARG A 169 20.76 13.26 -2.11
#